data_AF-A0A9D5NI56-F1
#
_entry.id   AF-A0A9D5NI56-F1
#
_cell.length_a   1.000
_cell.length_b   1.000
_cell.length_c   1.000
_cell.angle_alpha   90.00
_cell.angle_beta   90.00
_cell.angle_gamma   90.00
#
_symmetry.space_group_name_H-M   'P 1'
#
loop_
_entity.id
_entity.type
_entity.pdbx_description
1 polymer ?
#
loop_
_entity_poly.entity_id
_entity_poly.type
_entity_poly.pdbx_seq_one_letter_code
_entity_poly.pdbx_strand_id
1 'polypeptide(L)' 'MYQNRNEGYKQGLKDGFQEGIIQGKIICAKEMLKLGIKLKIIKKVTKLTIKEILEDYNKI' A
#
# COMPACT_ATOMS: atom_id res chain seq x y z
N MET A 1 -5.45 7.78 33.25
CA MET A 1 -4.13 7.82 32.58
C MET A 1 -3.75 6.54 31.83
N TYR A 2 -4.17 5.34 32.25
CA TYR A 2 -3.79 4.08 31.58
C TYR A 2 -4.56 3.75 30.28
N GLN A 3 -5.80 4.21 30.14
CA GLN A 3 -6.62 3.95 28.95
C GLN A 3 -6.03 4.57 27.68
N ASN A 4 -5.57 5.82 27.75
CA ASN A 4 -4.98 6.54 26.61
C ASN A 4 -3.73 5.85 26.02
N ARG A 5 -2.90 5.18 26.84
CA ARG A 5 -1.72 4.46 26.32
C ARG A 5 -2.09 3.19 25.56
N ASN A 6 -3.07 2.45 26.05
CA ASN A 6 -3.54 1.22 25.39
C ASN A 6 -4.27 1.54 24.07
N GLU A 7 -5.00 2.65 24.03
CA GLU A 7 -5.64 3.13 22.81
C GLU A 7 -4.60 3.61 21.78
N GLY A 8 -3.59 4.38 22.21
CA GLY A 8 -2.50 4.81 21.33
C GLY A 8 -1.72 3.63 20.74
N TYR A 9 -1.42 2.61 21.53
CA TYR A 9 -0.75 1.40 21.04
C TYR A 9 -1.59 0.61 20.04
N LYS A 10 -2.89 0.43 20.31
CA LYS A 10 -3.83 -0.23 19.39
C LYS A 10 -3.97 0.53 18.08
N GLN A 11 -4.02 1.86 18.14
CA GLN A 11 -4.10 2.71 16.96
C GLN A 11 -2.82 2.60 16.12
N GLY A 12 -1.64 2.70 16.74
CA GLY A 12 -0.36 2.55 16.02
C GLY A 12 -0.19 1.19 15.34
N LEU A 13 -0.64 0.10 15.98
CA LEU A 13 -0.66 -1.23 15.34
C LEU A 13 -1.60 -1.29 14.14
N LYS A 14 -2.79 -0.69 14.26
CA LYS A 14 -3.77 -0.66 13.18
C LYS A 14 -3.25 0.15 11.98
N ASP A 15 -2.64 1.29 12.24
CA ASP A 15 -2.08 2.18 11.22
C ASP A 15 -0.90 1.49 10.51
N GLY A 16 0.04 0.91 11.25
CA GLY A 16 1.17 0.18 10.66
C GLY A 16 0.74 -1.05 9.85
N PHE A 17 -0.29 -1.76 10.27
CA PHE A 17 -0.86 -2.87 9.49
C PHE A 17 -1.52 -2.38 8.19
N GLN A 18 -2.25 -1.27 8.24
CA GLN A 18 -2.86 -0.67 7.04
C GLN A 18 -1.80 -0.17 6.06
N GLU A 19 -0.75 0.50 6.56
CA GLU A 19 0.39 0.94 5.75
C GLU A 19 1.08 -0.24 5.07
N GLY A 20 1.34 -1.33 5.81
CA GLY A 20 1.96 -2.54 5.25
C GLY A 20 1.13 -3.18 4.14
N ILE A 21 -0.21 -3.23 4.29
CA ILE A 21 -1.11 -3.73 3.23
C ILE A 21 -1.03 -2.85 1.98
N ILE A 22 -1.03 -1.52 2.15
CA ILE A 22 -0.97 -0.58 1.02
C ILE A 22 0.37 -0.72 0.29
N GLN A 23 1.48 -0.71 1.02
CA GLN A 23 2.82 -0.90 0.45
C GLN A 23 2.94 -2.24 -0.29
N GLY A 24 2.45 -3.33 0.30
CA GLY A 24 2.46 -4.65 -0.34
C GLY A 24 1.71 -4.67 -1.69
N LYS A 25 0.53 -4.04 -1.75
CA LYS A 25 -0.23 -3.90 -3.01
C LYS A 25 0.52 -3.09 -4.07
N ILE A 26 1.20 -2.01 -3.66
CA ILE A 26 1.99 -1.18 -4.57
C ILE A 26 3.19 -1.97 -5.13
N ILE A 27 3.92 -2.70 -4.27
CA ILE A 27 5.05 -3.54 -4.68
C ILE A 27 4.58 -4.59 -5.69
N CYS A 28 3.49 -5.31 -5.38
CA CYS A 28 2.92 -6.28 -6.32
C CYS A 28 2.52 -5.63 -7.65
N ALA A 29 1.88 -4.46 -7.63
CA ALA A 29 1.50 -3.74 -8.85
C ALA A 29 2.71 -3.35 -9.70
N LYS A 30 3.82 -2.93 -9.08
CA LYS A 30 5.08 -2.59 -9.76
C LYS A 30 5.73 -3.82 -10.40
N GLU A 31 5.81 -4.93 -9.68
CA GLU A 31 6.35 -6.18 -10.24
C GLU A 31 5.48 -6.70 -11.40
N MET A 32 4.16 -6.59 -11.30
CA MET A 32 3.25 -6.91 -12.41
C MET A 32 3.51 -6.03 -13.63
N LEU A 33 3.78 -4.72 -13.45
CA LEU A 33 4.16 -3.84 -14.56
C LEU A 33 5.49 -4.25 -15.20
N LYS A 34 6.50 -4.62 -14.38
CA LYS A 34 7.80 -5.11 -14.89
C LYS A 34 7.65 -6.40 -15.71
N LEU A 35 6.70 -7.25 -15.35
CA LEU A 35 6.34 -8.46 -16.10
C LEU A 35 5.51 -8.19 -17.37
N GLY A 36 5.29 -6.92 -17.73
CA GLY A 36 4.55 -6.53 -18.93
C GLY A 36 3.04 -6.67 -18.82
N ILE A 37 2.49 -6.85 -17.61
CA ILE A 37 1.04 -6.91 -17.40
C ILE A 37 0.46 -5.52 -17.64
N LYS A 38 -0.59 -5.45 -18.47
CA LYS A 38 -1.25 -4.18 -18.80
C LYS A 38 -1.78 -3.49 -17.53
N LEU A 39 -1.48 -2.21 -17.39
CA LEU A 39 -1.93 -1.36 -16.28
C LEU A 39 -3.45 -1.44 -16.00
N LYS A 40 -4.26 -1.62 -17.05
CA LYS A 40 -5.72 -1.79 -16.94
C LYS A 40 -6.12 -3.03 -16.11
N ILE A 41 -5.37 -4.14 -16.24
CA ILE A 41 -5.60 -5.38 -15.49
C ILE A 41 -5.16 -5.18 -14.04
N ILE A 42 -3.97 -4.58 -13.84
CA ILE A 42 -3.42 -4.30 -12.51
C ILE A 42 -4.39 -3.43 -11.72
N LYS A 43 -4.88 -2.33 -12.30
CA LYS A 43 -5.88 -1.45 -11.70
C LYS A 43 -7.16 -2.19 -11.30
N LYS A 44 -7.61 -3.16 -12.10
CA LYS A 44 -8.82 -3.95 -11.81
C LYS A 44 -8.62 -4.87 -10.61
N VAL A 45 -7.44 -5.48 -10.47
CA VAL A 45 -7.15 -6.47 -9.43
C VAL A 45 -6.74 -5.80 -8.11
N THR A 46 -5.88 -4.79 -8.17
CA THR A 46 -5.35 -4.12 -6.98
C THR A 46 -6.27 -3.01 -6.46
N LYS A 47 -7.20 -2.53 -7.30
CA LYS A 47 -8.04 -1.33 -7.07
C LYS A 47 -7.23 -0.06 -6.79
N LEU A 48 -5.93 -0.07 -7.07
CA LEU A 48 -5.05 1.09 -6.93
C LEU A 48 -5.23 2.05 -8.10
N THR A 49 -5.06 3.33 -7.84
CA THR A 49 -4.95 4.38 -8.85
C THR A 49 -3.58 4.38 -9.50
N ILE A 50 -3.50 4.97 -10.70
CA ILE A 50 -2.24 5.08 -11.45
C ILE A 50 -1.22 5.92 -10.68
N LYS A 51 -1.69 6.94 -9.94
CA LYS A 51 -0.85 7.78 -9.09
C LYS A 51 -0.20 6.96 -7.98
N GLU A 52 -0.97 6.14 -7.26
CA GLU A 52 -0.43 5.28 -6.18
C GLU A 52 0.59 4.25 -6.69
N ILE A 53 0.44 3.77 -7.93
CA ILE A 53 1.39 2.82 -8.53
C ILE A 53 2.70 3.52 -8.96
N LEU A 54 2.61 4.77 -9.42
CA LEU A 54 3.73 5.54 -10.00
C LEU A 54 4.42 6.51 -9.03
N GLU A 55 3.76 6.98 -7.97
CA GLU A 55 4.30 7.97 -7.03
C GLU A 55 5.53 7.44 -6.28
N ASP A 56 5.62 6.14 -6.03
CA ASP A 56 6.81 5.51 -5.44
C ASP A 56 7.79 4.96 -6.49
N TYR A 57 7.60 5.20 -7.79
CA TYR A 57 8.59 4.78 -8.81
C TYR A 57 9.74 5.79 -8.93
N ASN A 58 9.54 7.05 -8.54
CA ASN A 58 10.52 8.14 -8.68
C ASN A 58 11.31 8.47 -7.40
N LYS A 59 11.27 7.60 -6.37
CA LYS A 59 12.08 7.75 -5.15
C LYS A 59 13.33 6.86 -5.13
N ILE A 60 13.68 6.24 -6.25
CA ILE A 60 14.91 5.45 -6.43
C ILE A 60 15.86 6.24 -7.32
#